data_AF-A0A0V0YQ57-F1
#
_entry.id   AF-A0A0V0YQ57-F1
#
_cell.length_a   1.000
_cell.length_b   1.000
_cell.length_c   1.000
_cell.angle_alpha   90.00
_cell.angle_beta   90.00
_cell.angle_gamma   90.00
#
_symmetry.space_group_name_H-M   'P 1'
#
loop_
_entity.id
_entity.type
_entity.pdbx_description
1 polymer ?
#
loop_
_entity_poly.entity_id
_entity_poly.type
_entity_poly.pdbx_seq_one_letter_code
_entity_poly.pdbx_strand_id
1 'polypeptide(L)'
;MYRKQHKKDIHDESVKKRRRATKKPFSRSIVGASLEVIQKKRTEKPEVRDAAREAALREIKERIKKTKDEKKAKKAEALTKTQKTQTKGNVLKGSKGPKL
;
A
#
# COMPACT_ATOMS: atom_id res chain seq x y z
N MET A 1 -19.39 15.68 67.24
CA MET A 1 -19.82 14.91 66.04
C MET A 1 -20.03 15.78 64.80
N TYR A 2 -20.60 17.00 64.91
CA TYR A 2 -20.86 17.87 63.75
C TYR A 2 -19.60 18.33 62.99
N ARG A 3 -18.57 18.85 63.67
CA ARG A 3 -17.41 19.48 63.00
C ARG A 3 -16.61 18.52 62.12
N LYS A 4 -16.46 17.26 62.53
CA LYS A 4 -15.78 16.21 61.76
C LYS A 4 -16.54 15.82 60.48
N GLN A 5 -17.85 15.60 60.56
CA GLN A 5 -18.68 15.27 59.37
C GLN A 5 -18.67 16.40 58.34
N HIS A 6 -18.65 17.64 58.80
CA HIS A 6 -18.62 18.83 57.95
C HIS A 6 -17.20 19.28 57.60
N LYS A 7 -16.18 18.46 57.91
CA LYS A 7 -14.76 18.72 57.58
C LYS A 7 -14.22 20.05 58.12
N LYS A 8 -14.78 20.54 59.23
CA LYS A 8 -14.43 21.82 59.88
C LYS A 8 -13.22 21.71 60.83
N ASP A 9 -12.62 20.53 60.94
CA ASP A 9 -11.41 20.24 61.73
C ASP A 9 -10.19 19.91 60.84
N ILE A 10 -10.31 20.01 59.51
CA ILE A 10 -9.21 19.74 58.60
C ILE A 10 -8.33 20.99 58.51
N HIS A 11 -7.27 21.03 59.32
CA HIS A 11 -6.24 22.08 59.26
C HIS A 11 -4.95 21.62 58.56
N ASP A 12 -4.74 20.32 58.34
CA ASP A 12 -3.57 19.79 57.63
C ASP A 12 -3.98 19.08 56.33
N GLU A 13 -3.62 19.74 55.23
CA GLU A 13 -3.36 19.22 53.88
C GLU A 13 -3.95 17.85 53.53
N SER A 14 -5.23 17.82 53.14
CA SER A 14 -5.75 16.71 52.35
C SER A 14 -5.20 16.81 50.92
N VAL A 15 -3.96 16.38 50.67
CA VAL A 15 -3.45 16.24 49.31
C VAL A 15 -4.29 15.16 48.62
N LYS A 16 -5.20 15.57 47.74
CA LYS A 16 -5.92 14.65 46.85
C LYS A 16 -4.88 13.81 46.12
N LYS A 17 -4.83 12.51 46.42
CA LYS A 17 -3.97 11.56 45.71
C LYS A 17 -4.36 11.56 44.23
N ARG A 18 -3.60 12.27 43.40
CA ARG A 18 -3.76 12.20 41.94
C ARG A 18 -3.44 10.78 41.51
N ARG A 19 -4.39 10.13 40.82
CA ARG A 19 -4.15 8.84 40.18
C ARG A 19 -3.10 9.05 39.09
N ARG A 20 -1.92 8.43 39.23
CA ARG A 20 -0.91 8.41 38.16
C ARG A 20 -1.30 7.34 37.15
N ALA A 21 -1.63 7.74 35.93
CA ALA A 21 -1.76 6.81 34.81
C ALA A 21 -0.35 6.49 34.32
N THR A 22 0.15 5.28 34.61
CA THR A 22 1.42 4.83 34.06
C THR A 22 1.20 4.43 32.60
N LYS A 23 1.55 5.31 31.66
CA LYS A 23 1.77 4.90 30.26
C LYS A 23 3.04 4.07 30.22
N LYS A 24 2.93 2.76 30.46
CA LYS A 24 4.02 1.83 30.16
C LYS A 24 4.17 1.82 28.63
N PRO A 25 5.33 2.19 28.07
CA PRO A 25 5.56 2.02 26.65
C PRO A 25 5.40 0.52 26.34
N PHE A 26 4.80 0.20 25.18
CA PHE A 26 4.63 -1.19 24.73
C PHE A 26 6.02 -1.81 24.48
N SER A 27 6.63 -2.33 25.55
CA SER A 27 7.94 -2.98 25.58
C SER A 27 7.82 -4.49 25.41
N ARG A 28 6.69 -4.97 24.89
CA ARG A 28 6.47 -6.38 24.63
C ARG A 28 6.78 -6.67 23.17
N SER A 29 7.44 -7.80 22.92
CA SER A 29 7.56 -8.37 21.58
C SER A 29 6.19 -8.76 21.03
N ILE A 30 6.08 -8.77 19.70
CA ILE A 30 4.88 -9.21 18.99
C ILE A 30 5.21 -10.55 18.34
N VAL A 31 4.24 -11.47 18.22
CA VAL A 31 4.47 -12.75 17.53
C VAL A 31 4.96 -12.46 16.11
N GLY A 32 6.09 -13.05 15.72
CA GLY A 32 6.74 -12.81 14.42
C GLY A 32 7.73 -11.64 14.37
N ALA A 33 7.89 -10.85 15.43
CA ALA A 33 8.92 -9.81 15.51
C ALA A 33 9.39 -9.53 16.95
N SER A 34 10.69 -9.67 17.19
CA SER A 34 11.29 -9.25 18.47
C SER A 34 11.25 -7.74 18.64
N LEU A 35 11.31 -7.28 19.90
CA LEU A 35 11.28 -5.86 20.24
C LEU A 35 12.44 -5.08 19.59
N GLU A 36 13.62 -5.67 19.49
CA GLU A 36 14.79 -5.06 18.87
C GLU A 36 14.60 -4.81 17.38
N VAL A 37 13.98 -5.76 16.66
CA VAL A 37 13.70 -5.61 15.23
C VAL A 37 12.70 -4.48 14.98
N ILE A 38 11.67 -4.37 15.83
CA ILE A 38 10.68 -3.29 15.76
C ILE A 38 11.34 -1.94 16.01
N GLN A 39 12.21 -1.85 17.01
CA GLN A 39 12.92 -0.61 17.33
C GLN A 39 13.86 -0.19 16.20
N LYS A 40 14.68 -1.08 15.65
CA LYS A 40 15.57 -0.79 14.52
C LYS A 40 14.82 -0.23 13.32
N LYS A 41 13.68 -0.83 12.95
CA LYS A 41 12.83 -0.31 11.86
C LYS A 41 12.22 1.06 12.21
N ARG A 42 11.84 1.28 13.47
CA ARG A 42 11.27 2.56 13.95
C ARG A 42 12.29 3.69 14.14
N THR A 43 13.55 3.39 14.38
CA THR A 43 14.61 4.40 14.57
C THR A 43 15.41 4.67 13.31
N GLU A 44 15.14 3.94 12.23
CA GLU A 44 15.74 4.21 10.92
C GLU A 44 15.55 5.67 10.48
N LYS A 45 16.60 6.25 9.92
CA LYS A 45 16.61 7.64 9.46
C LYS A 45 15.53 7.86 8.38
N PRO A 46 14.84 9.01 8.37
CA PRO A 46 13.83 9.30 7.37
C PRO A 46 14.38 9.20 5.94
N GLU A 47 15.61 9.64 5.71
CA GLU A 47 16.29 9.55 4.41
C GLU A 47 16.37 8.11 3.87
N VAL A 48 16.67 7.14 4.73
CA VAL A 48 16.75 5.72 4.32
C VAL A 48 15.35 5.18 4.01
N ARG A 49 14.33 5.60 4.76
CA ARG A 49 12.94 5.24 4.48
C ARG A 49 12.44 5.82 3.18
N ASP A 50 12.78 7.08 2.90
CA ASP A 50 12.36 7.77 1.69
C ASP A 50 13.08 7.17 0.48
N ALA A 51 14.37 6.83 0.59
CA ALA A 51 15.08 6.08 -0.44
C ALA A 51 14.43 4.71 -0.72
N ALA A 52 14.06 3.96 0.31
CA ALA A 52 13.36 2.68 0.16
C ALA A 52 11.97 2.84 -0.49
N ARG A 53 11.23 3.90 -0.13
CA ARG A 53 9.93 4.25 -0.77
C ARG A 53 10.11 4.58 -2.24
N GLU A 54 11.10 5.41 -2.58
CA GLU A 54 11.39 5.78 -3.95
C GLU A 54 11.81 4.57 -4.79
N ALA A 55 12.65 3.69 -4.26
CA ALA A 55 13.04 2.45 -4.91
C ALA A 55 11.82 1.56 -5.20
N ALA A 56 10.94 1.36 -4.21
CA ALA A 56 9.71 0.60 -4.39
C ALA A 56 8.78 1.22 -5.44
N LEU A 57 8.64 2.56 -5.45
CA LEU A 57 7.84 3.26 -6.45
C LEU A 57 8.43 3.14 -7.86
N ARG A 58 9.76 3.18 -8.01
CA ARG A 58 10.43 2.95 -9.30
C ARG A 58 10.17 1.53 -9.79
N GLU A 59 10.35 0.54 -8.93
CA GLU A 59 10.12 -0.86 -9.27
C GLU A 59 8.65 -1.11 -9.69
N ILE A 60 7.67 -0.57 -8.96
CA ILE A 60 6.26 -0.69 -9.34
C ILE A 60 6.02 -0.06 -10.71
N LYS A 61 6.56 1.14 -10.96
CA LYS A 61 6.42 1.81 -12.26
C LYS A 61 7.06 0.99 -13.39
N GLU A 62 8.22 0.38 -13.16
CA GLU A 62 8.87 -0.49 -14.14
C GLU A 62 8.08 -1.76 -14.42
N ARG A 63 7.54 -2.43 -13.38
CA ARG A 63 6.66 -3.58 -13.54
C ARG A 63 5.39 -3.21 -14.33
N ILE A 64 4.81 -2.03 -14.07
CA ILE A 64 3.65 -1.53 -14.82
C ILE A 64 4.00 -1.24 -16.29
N LYS A 65 5.18 -0.66 -16.57
CA LYS A 65 5.63 -0.43 -17.95
C LYS A 65 5.79 -1.75 -18.70
N LYS A 66 6.55 -2.71 -18.12
CA LYS A 66 6.75 -4.05 -18.70
C LYS A 66 5.43 -4.75 -19.00
N THR A 67 4.51 -4.79 -18.04
CA THR A 67 3.19 -5.42 -18.25
C THR A 67 2.31 -4.68 -19.27
N LYS A 68 2.44 -3.36 -19.43
CA LYS A 68 1.75 -2.60 -20.49
C LYS A 68 2.32 -2.93 -21.86
N ASP A 69 3.63 -3.04 -21.99
CA ASP A 69 4.29 -3.34 -23.26
C ASP A 69 4.02 -4.78 -23.70
N GLU A 70 4.01 -5.74 -22.78
CA GLU A 70 3.55 -7.12 -23.04
C GLU A 70 2.08 -7.16 -23.49
N LYS A 71 1.20 -6.35 -22.87
CA LYS A 71 -0.21 -6.25 -23.29
C LYS A 71 -0.35 -5.63 -24.69
N LYS A 72 0.49 -4.66 -25.04
CA LYS A 72 0.51 -4.05 -26.40
C LYS A 72 1.05 -5.03 -27.43
N ALA A 73 2.13 -5.75 -27.13
CA ALA A 73 2.69 -6.77 -28.00
C ALA A 73 1.68 -7.89 -28.28
N LYS A 74 1.00 -8.42 -27.24
CA LYS A 74 -0.05 -9.43 -27.41
C LYS A 74 -1.25 -8.93 -28.23
N LYS A 75 -1.62 -7.65 -28.11
CA LYS A 75 -2.68 -7.04 -28.94
C LYS A 75 -2.27 -6.86 -30.39
N ALA A 76 -1.01 -6.47 -30.65
CA ALA A 76 -0.48 -6.34 -32.00
C ALA A 76 -0.32 -7.71 -32.70
N GLU A 77 0.09 -8.74 -31.95
CA GLU A 77 0.16 -10.11 -32.46
C GLU A 77 -1.24 -10.67 -32.78
N ALA A 78 -2.24 -10.36 -31.95
CA ALA A 78 -3.63 -10.73 -32.22
C ALA A 78 -4.19 -10.03 -33.48
N LEU A 79 -3.89 -8.74 -33.68
CA LEU A 79 -4.34 -7.96 -34.85
C LEU A 79 -3.63 -8.37 -36.16
N THR A 80 -2.35 -8.73 -36.09
CA THR A 80 -1.60 -9.21 -37.28
C THR A 80 -2.01 -10.63 -37.67
N LYS A 81 -2.41 -11.46 -36.70
CA LYS A 81 -2.96 -12.80 -36.97
C LYS A 81 -4.34 -12.74 -37.62
N THR A 82 -5.20 -11.78 -37.24
CA THR A 82 -6.50 -11.56 -37.90
C THR A 82 -6.39 -10.93 -39.29
N GLN A 83 -5.39 -10.07 -39.54
CA GLN A 83 -5.13 -9.54 -40.89
C GLN A 83 -4.60 -10.61 -41.86
N LYS A 84 -3.75 -11.55 -41.41
CA LYS A 84 -3.26 -12.66 -42.25
C LYS A 84 -4.35 -13.67 -42.62
N THR A 85 -5.43 -13.76 -41.84
CA THR A 85 -6.60 -14.59 -42.20
C THR A 85 -7.55 -13.92 -43.19
N GLN A 86 -7.57 -12.59 -43.27
CA GLN A 86 -8.41 -11.87 -44.25
C GLN A 86 -7.78 -11.74 -45.64
N THR A 87 -6.45 -11.84 -45.79
CA THR A 87 -5.77 -11.71 -47.09
C THR A 87 -5.64 -13.01 -47.89
N LYS A 88 -6.02 -14.17 -47.34
CA LYS A 88 -6.05 -15.46 -48.06
C LYS A 88 -7.42 -15.84 -48.64
N GLY A 89 -8.43 -14.98 -48.50
CA GLY A 89 -9.81 -15.29 -48.88
C GLY A 89 -10.43 -14.31 -49.87
N ASN A 90 -9.73 -13.86 -50.91
CA ASN A 90 -10.42 -13.26 -52.07
C ASN A 90 -9.57 -13.19 -53.34
N VAL A 91 -9.28 -14.33 -53.97
CA VAL A 91 -8.82 -14.35 -55.37
C VAL A 91 -9.50 -15.48 -56.14
N LEU A 92 -10.71 -15.22 -56.62
CA LEU A 92 -11.33 -15.93 -57.76
C LEU A 92 -11.91 -14.83 -58.66
N LYS A 93 -11.11 -14.34 -59.61
CA LYS A 93 -11.15 -14.69 -61.04
C LYS A 93 -12.45 -14.21 -61.70
N GLY A 94 -12.34 -13.11 -62.43
CA GLY A 94 -13.44 -12.50 -63.16
C GLY A 94 -13.90 -13.31 -64.38
N SER A 95 -15.11 -12.97 -64.84
CA SER A 95 -15.58 -13.23 -66.20
C SER A 95 -16.63 -12.18 -66.61
N LYS A 96 -16.51 -11.78 -67.88
CA LYS A 96 -17.18 -10.71 -68.64
C LYS A 96 -18.73 -10.77 -68.72
N GLY A 97 -19.37 -9.60 -68.46
CA GLY A 97 -20.53 -8.96 -69.15
C GLY A 97 -21.92 -9.66 -69.21
N PRO A 98 -22.97 -9.03 -69.80
CA PRO A 98 -23.29 -7.61 -69.96
C PRO A 98 -24.70 -7.21 -69.40
N LYS A 99 -25.02 -5.92 -69.53
CA LYS A 99 -26.25 -5.17 -69.25
C LYS A 99 -27.59 -5.94 -69.22
N LEU A 100 -28.40 -5.63 -68.20
CA LEU A 100 -29.81 -5.22 -68.28
C LEU A 100 -30.05 -4.15 -67.21
#